data_AF-A0A6A3DKX0-F1
#
_entry.id   AF-A0A6A3DKX0-F1
#
_cell.length_a   1.000
_cell.length_b   1.000
_cell.length_c   1.000
_cell.angle_alpha   90.00
_cell.angle_beta   90.00
_cell.angle_gamma   90.00
#
_symmetry.space_group_name_H-M   'P 1'
#
loop_
_entity.id
_entity.type
_entity.pdbx_description
1 polymer ?
#
loop_
_entity_poly.entity_id
_entity_poly.type
_entity_poly.pdbx_seq_one_letter_code
_entity_poly.pdbx_strand_id
1 'polypeptide(L)'
;MADQQHQLPRTLLRQTHELRALEGLYGERQDEIGRLRAAIAAFQEPDDPDAAPDSRVVRLEPQLRQQEADFRNLESRFDRAVFERDTLQDQSDHLAEEMRLAGDEIEQFHEDRNDLDRARENAEHELLLTETSLTRTTEALQQAEARVAELEASASGVAPTPDRLVQERDDAQAASASAEARMNAT
;
A
#
# COMPACT_ATOMS: atom_id res chain seq x y z
N MET A 1 -9.78 4.31 16.34
CA MET A 1 -9.77 3.16 15.42
C MET A 1 -9.17 1.90 16.05
N ALA A 2 -8.01 1.95 16.72
CA ALA A 2 -7.41 0.78 17.37
C ALA A 2 -8.29 0.12 18.47
N ASP A 3 -9.03 0.90 19.25
CA ASP A 3 -9.92 0.35 20.30
C ASP A 3 -11.09 -0.49 19.76
N GLN A 4 -11.59 -0.18 18.56
CA GLN A 4 -12.70 -0.92 17.93
C GLN A 4 -12.24 -2.28 17.39
N GLN A 5 -11.01 -2.38 16.85
CA GLN A 5 -10.46 -3.62 16.31
C GLN A 5 -10.27 -4.71 17.38
N HIS A 6 -10.03 -4.33 18.63
CA HIS A 6 -9.90 -5.28 19.74
C HIS A 6 -11.21 -5.52 20.51
N GLN A 7 -12.26 -4.75 20.22
CA GLN A 7 -13.54 -4.89 20.90
C GLN A 7 -14.42 -5.96 20.25
N LEU A 8 -14.41 -6.06 18.92
CA LEU A 8 -15.22 -7.04 18.18
C LEU A 8 -14.82 -8.50 18.51
N PRO A 9 -13.52 -8.88 18.47
CA PRO A 9 -13.11 -10.25 18.76
C PRO A 9 -13.38 -10.65 20.22
N ARG A 10 -13.21 -9.70 21.17
CA ARG A 10 -13.52 -9.93 22.58
C ARG A 10 -15.01 -10.16 22.82
N THR A 11 -15.85 -9.40 22.12
CA THR A 11 -17.30 -9.56 22.18
C THR A 11 -17.73 -10.91 21.60
N LEU A 12 -17.17 -11.32 20.45
CA LEU A 12 -17.41 -12.62 19.83
C LEU A 12 -17.01 -13.80 20.73
N LEU A 13 -15.83 -13.73 21.34
CA LEU A 13 -15.37 -14.74 22.30
C LEU A 13 -16.33 -14.86 23.48
N ARG A 14 -16.73 -13.72 24.04
CA ARG A 14 -17.71 -13.68 25.13
C ARG A 14 -19.05 -14.30 24.71
N GLN A 15 -19.58 -13.95 23.55
CA GLN A 15 -20.85 -14.50 23.05
C GLN A 15 -20.77 -16.01 22.78
N THR A 16 -19.63 -16.48 22.27
CA THR A 16 -19.41 -17.93 22.08
C THR A 16 -19.44 -18.69 23.40
N HIS A 17 -18.87 -18.11 24.46
CA HIS A 17 -18.95 -18.68 25.81
C HIS A 17 -20.37 -18.64 26.38
N GLU A 18 -21.10 -17.54 26.18
CA GLU A 18 -22.49 -17.41 26.62
C GLU A 18 -23.40 -18.42 25.91
N LEU A 19 -23.23 -18.64 24.60
CA LEU A 19 -23.94 -19.66 23.84
C LEU A 19 -23.70 -21.06 24.38
N ARG A 20 -22.44 -21.42 24.62
CA ARG A 20 -22.11 -22.73 25.21
C ARG A 20 -22.75 -22.94 26.58
N ALA A 21 -22.85 -21.89 27.39
CA ALA A 21 -23.55 -21.96 28.68
C ALA A 21 -25.07 -22.16 28.49
N LEU A 22 -25.67 -21.50 27.50
CA LEU A 22 -27.09 -21.68 27.17
C LEU A 22 -27.38 -23.08 26.62
N GLU A 23 -26.50 -23.66 25.79
CA GLU A 23 -26.61 -25.05 25.32
C GLU A 23 -26.65 -26.05 26.48
N GLY A 24 -25.79 -25.87 27.48
CA GLY A 24 -25.78 -26.70 28.68
C GLY A 24 -27.11 -26.62 29.45
N LEU A 25 -27.60 -25.40 29.69
CA LEU A 25 -28.88 -25.17 30.35
C LEU A 25 -30.06 -25.76 29.56
N TYR A 26 -30.00 -25.70 28.23
CA TYR A 26 -31.02 -26.26 27.35
C TYR A 26 -31.15 -27.78 27.57
N GLY A 27 -30.02 -28.50 27.58
CA GLY A 27 -29.99 -29.93 27.87
C GLY A 27 -30.56 -30.27 29.25
N GLU A 28 -30.11 -29.56 30.30
CA GLU A 28 -30.60 -29.77 31.67
C GLU A 28 -32.12 -29.57 31.79
N ARG A 29 -32.67 -28.54 31.12
CA ARG A 29 -34.10 -28.23 31.16
C ARG A 29 -34.91 -29.26 30.38
N GLN A 30 -34.41 -29.71 29.23
CA GLN A 30 -35.03 -30.76 28.43
C GLN A 30 -35.12 -32.08 29.21
N ASP A 31 -34.07 -32.45 29.92
CA ASP A 31 -34.04 -33.66 30.77
C ASP A 31 -35.04 -33.56 31.93
N GLU A 32 -35.15 -32.39 32.57
CA GLU A 32 -36.11 -32.18 33.66
C GLU A 32 -37.56 -32.26 33.17
N ILE A 33 -37.89 -31.67 32.01
CA ILE A 33 -39.22 -31.81 31.38
C ILE A 33 -39.51 -33.29 31.11
N GLY A 34 -38.53 -34.02 30.55
CA GLY A 34 -38.64 -35.46 30.32
C GLY A 34 -38.92 -36.24 31.61
N ARG A 35 -38.19 -35.94 32.68
CA ARG A 35 -38.37 -36.55 34.01
C ARG A 35 -39.75 -36.26 34.61
N LEU A 36 -40.22 -35.00 34.54
CA LEU A 36 -41.55 -34.62 35.02
C LEU A 36 -42.67 -35.30 34.24
N ARG A 37 -42.56 -35.38 32.91
CA ARG A 37 -43.52 -36.09 32.04
C ARG A 37 -43.57 -37.59 32.38
N ALA A 38 -42.41 -38.23 32.54
CA ALA A 38 -42.34 -39.64 32.91
C ALA A 38 -42.93 -39.90 34.31
N ALA A 39 -42.67 -39.02 35.28
CA ALA A 39 -43.21 -39.11 36.62
C ALA A 39 -44.74 -38.98 36.64
N ILE A 40 -45.30 -38.04 35.87
CA ILE A 40 -46.76 -37.88 35.72
C ILE A 40 -47.37 -39.14 35.10
N ALA A 41 -46.78 -39.66 34.01
CA ALA A 41 -47.27 -40.85 33.34
C ALA A 41 -47.29 -42.10 34.25
N ALA A 42 -46.31 -42.24 35.15
CA ALA A 42 -46.25 -43.34 36.11
C ALA A 42 -47.39 -43.33 37.15
N PHE A 43 -48.04 -42.20 37.39
CA PHE A 43 -49.21 -42.09 38.27
C PHE A 43 -50.54 -42.09 37.49
N GLN A 44 -50.48 -42.20 36.15
CA GLN A 44 -51.64 -42.24 35.26
C GLN A 44 -52.00 -43.67 34.80
N GLU A 45 -51.32 -44.71 35.27
CA GLU A 45 -51.75 -46.11 35.09
C GLU A 45 -53.07 -46.33 35.86
N PRO A 46 -54.21 -46.55 35.19
CA PRO A 46 -55.50 -46.62 35.86
C PRO A 46 -55.88 -48.06 36.20
N ASP A 47 -56.22 -48.31 37.47
CA ASP A 47 -57.06 -49.44 37.86
C ASP A 47 -58.57 -49.06 37.77
N ASP A 48 -58.94 -47.77 37.79
CA ASP A 48 -60.32 -47.29 37.69
C ASP A 48 -60.42 -45.89 37.04
N PRO A 49 -61.12 -45.73 35.89
CA PRO A 49 -61.26 -44.46 35.17
C PRO A 49 -62.19 -43.42 35.86
N ASP A 50 -62.99 -43.82 36.85
CA ASP A 50 -63.82 -42.89 37.65
C ASP A 50 -63.11 -42.40 38.94
N ALA A 51 -61.86 -42.84 39.18
CA ALA A 51 -61.08 -42.40 40.32
C ALA A 51 -60.62 -40.94 40.17
N ALA A 52 -60.67 -40.19 41.28
CA ALA A 52 -60.12 -38.83 41.31
C ALA A 52 -58.62 -38.85 40.93
N PRO A 53 -58.12 -37.81 40.23
CA PRO A 53 -56.71 -37.72 39.84
C PRO A 53 -55.78 -37.85 41.06
N ASP A 54 -54.68 -38.58 40.92
CA ASP A 54 -53.69 -38.71 41.98
C ASP A 54 -53.20 -37.30 42.40
N SER A 55 -53.26 -37.01 43.70
CA SER A 55 -52.75 -35.79 44.34
C SER A 55 -51.33 -35.39 43.89
N ARG A 56 -50.50 -36.38 43.53
CA ARG A 56 -49.14 -36.17 43.00
C ARG A 56 -49.16 -35.58 41.59
N VAL A 57 -50.06 -36.05 40.72
CA VAL A 57 -50.26 -35.50 39.37
C VAL A 57 -50.72 -34.05 39.47
N VAL A 58 -51.69 -33.76 40.34
CA VAL A 58 -52.20 -32.39 40.59
C VAL A 58 -51.07 -31.43 41.03
N ARG A 59 -50.04 -31.93 41.72
CA ARG A 59 -48.87 -31.14 42.13
C ARG A 59 -47.80 -31.02 41.03
N LEU A 60 -47.59 -32.06 40.22
CA LEU A 60 -46.54 -32.11 39.20
C LEU A 60 -46.94 -31.36 37.91
N GLU A 61 -48.22 -31.33 37.55
CA GLU A 61 -48.68 -30.66 36.33
C GLU A 61 -48.41 -29.14 36.28
N PRO A 62 -48.63 -28.35 37.36
CA PRO A 62 -48.20 -26.95 37.38
C PRO A 62 -46.68 -26.79 37.26
N GLN A 63 -45.89 -27.70 37.85
CA GLN A 63 -44.44 -27.67 37.77
C GLN A 63 -43.95 -27.94 36.34
N LEU A 64 -44.54 -28.93 35.67
CA LEU A 64 -44.27 -29.20 34.26
C LEU A 64 -44.62 -27.99 33.39
N ARG A 65 -45.80 -27.39 33.57
CA ARG A 65 -46.20 -26.18 32.82
C ARG A 65 -45.25 -25.00 33.04
N GLN A 66 -44.77 -24.80 34.26
CA GLN A 66 -43.78 -23.76 34.56
C GLN A 66 -42.47 -24.07 33.84
N GLN A 67 -41.99 -25.31 33.92
CA GLN A 67 -40.73 -25.72 33.28
C GLN A 67 -40.81 -25.59 31.75
N GLU A 68 -41.93 -25.92 31.12
CA GLU A 68 -42.17 -25.74 29.68
C GLU A 68 -42.24 -24.26 29.28
N ALA A 69 -42.72 -23.37 30.15
CA ALA A 69 -42.68 -21.93 29.93
C ALA A 69 -41.24 -21.38 30.03
N ASP A 70 -40.50 -21.81 31.06
CA ASP A 70 -39.10 -21.44 31.24
C ASP A 70 -38.23 -21.94 30.09
N PHE A 71 -38.51 -23.14 29.57
CA PHE A 71 -37.81 -23.70 28.41
C PHE A 71 -38.07 -22.89 27.14
N ARG A 72 -39.31 -22.50 26.86
CA ARG A 72 -39.63 -21.61 25.72
C ARG A 72 -38.95 -20.24 25.83
N ASN A 73 -38.82 -19.71 27.05
CA ASN A 73 -38.05 -18.49 27.29
C ASN A 73 -36.56 -18.70 27.00
N LEU A 74 -36.01 -19.83 27.41
CA LEU A 74 -34.62 -20.20 27.14
C LEU A 74 -34.35 -20.38 25.64
N GLU A 75 -35.24 -21.06 24.90
CA GLU A 75 -35.21 -21.16 23.44
C GLU A 75 -35.13 -19.78 22.79
N SER A 76 -36.03 -18.87 23.17
CA SER A 76 -36.05 -17.51 22.62
C SER A 76 -34.73 -16.74 22.89
N ARG A 77 -34.13 -16.95 24.06
CA ARG A 77 -32.84 -16.34 24.42
C ARG A 77 -31.68 -16.96 23.65
N PHE A 78 -31.73 -18.27 23.42
CA PHE A 78 -30.73 -18.99 22.65
C PHE A 78 -30.75 -18.53 21.19
N ASP A 79 -31.90 -18.53 20.54
CA ASP A 79 -32.08 -18.06 19.16
C ASP A 79 -31.58 -16.62 18.99
N ARG A 80 -31.88 -15.76 19.98
CA ARG A 80 -31.39 -14.39 19.98
C ARG A 80 -29.86 -14.31 20.06
N ALA A 81 -29.25 -15.08 20.95
CA ALA A 81 -27.80 -15.11 21.10
C ALA A 81 -27.09 -15.66 19.85
N VAL A 82 -27.68 -16.65 19.18
CA VAL A 82 -27.15 -17.19 17.90
C VAL A 82 -27.20 -16.11 16.84
N PHE A 83 -28.34 -15.44 16.68
CA PHE A 83 -28.50 -14.35 15.71
C PHE A 83 -27.50 -13.21 15.93
N GLU A 84 -27.28 -12.81 17.19
CA GLU A 84 -26.30 -11.77 17.52
C GLU A 84 -24.87 -12.20 17.22
N ARG A 85 -24.50 -13.45 17.54
CA ARG A 85 -23.19 -14.01 17.21
C ARG A 85 -22.95 -14.04 15.72
N ASP A 86 -23.92 -14.51 14.95
CA ASP A 86 -23.83 -14.59 13.48
C ASP A 86 -23.63 -13.19 12.88
N THR A 87 -24.39 -12.21 13.36
CA THR A 87 -24.24 -10.81 12.94
C THR A 87 -22.84 -10.27 13.25
N LEU A 88 -22.28 -10.55 14.43
CA LEU A 88 -20.93 -10.13 14.78
C LEU A 88 -19.86 -10.87 13.96
N GLN A 89 -20.11 -12.13 13.61
CA GLN A 89 -19.21 -12.93 12.78
C GLN A 89 -19.14 -12.33 11.37
N ASP A 90 -20.29 -12.02 10.76
CA ASP A 90 -20.34 -11.37 9.45
C ASP A 90 -19.59 -10.03 9.45
N GLN A 91 -19.74 -9.24 10.52
CA GLN A 91 -19.01 -7.99 10.69
C GLN A 91 -17.49 -8.21 10.83
N SER A 92 -17.09 -9.27 11.53
CA SER A 92 -15.69 -9.63 11.71
C SER A 92 -15.06 -10.08 10.39
N ASP A 93 -15.77 -10.87 9.61
CA ASP A 93 -15.31 -11.37 8.32
C ASP A 93 -15.20 -10.22 7.31
N HIS A 94 -16.19 -9.32 7.29
CA HIS A 94 -16.12 -8.10 6.46
C HIS A 94 -14.92 -7.22 6.84
N LEU A 95 -14.70 -6.97 8.15
CA LEU A 95 -13.55 -6.19 8.60
C LEU A 95 -12.21 -6.85 8.23
N ALA A 96 -12.13 -8.18 8.31
CA ALA A 96 -10.92 -8.91 7.93
C ALA A 96 -10.62 -8.73 6.43
N GLU A 97 -11.65 -8.76 5.58
CA GLU A 97 -11.49 -8.52 4.14
C GLU A 97 -11.06 -7.08 3.83
N GLU A 98 -11.68 -6.08 4.47
CA GLU A 98 -11.28 -4.68 4.31
C GLU A 98 -9.82 -4.45 4.74
N MET A 99 -9.40 -5.06 5.84
CA MET A 99 -8.01 -5.00 6.31
C MET A 99 -7.04 -5.68 5.33
N ARG A 100 -7.46 -6.78 4.71
CA ARG A 100 -6.69 -7.47 3.67
C ARG A 100 -6.51 -6.57 2.44
N LEU A 101 -7.61 -6.00 1.93
CA LEU A 101 -7.59 -5.08 0.78
C LEU A 101 -6.76 -3.83 1.03
N ALA A 102 -6.88 -3.22 2.21
CA ALA A 102 -6.03 -2.10 2.60
C ALA A 102 -4.55 -2.48 2.68
N GLY A 103 -4.26 -3.72 3.10
CA GLY A 103 -2.91 -4.29 3.06
C GLY A 103 -2.36 -4.38 1.64
N ASP A 104 -3.14 -4.94 0.71
CA ASP A 104 -2.78 -5.03 -0.71
C ASP A 104 -2.54 -3.64 -1.32
N GLU A 105 -3.37 -2.64 -1.00
CA GLU A 105 -3.24 -1.28 -1.51
C GLU A 105 -1.97 -0.58 -0.99
N ILE A 106 -1.60 -0.80 0.28
CA ILE A 106 -0.35 -0.27 0.85
C ILE A 106 0.87 -0.89 0.16
N GLU A 107 0.83 -2.21 -0.09
CA GLU A 107 1.91 -2.90 -0.81
C GLU A 107 2.08 -2.31 -2.21
N GLN A 108 0.98 -2.11 -2.94
CA GLN A 108 0.99 -1.46 -4.25
C GLN A 108 1.58 -0.05 -4.19
N PHE A 109 1.19 0.77 -3.20
CA PHE A 109 1.78 2.11 -3.04
C PHE A 109 3.28 2.09 -2.77
N HIS A 110 3.78 1.08 -2.06
CA HIS A 110 5.22 0.92 -1.85
C HIS A 110 5.94 0.52 -3.15
N GLU A 111 5.35 -0.36 -3.95
CA GLU A 111 5.88 -0.73 -5.28
C GLU A 111 5.95 0.48 -6.21
N ASP A 112 4.84 1.21 -6.35
CA ASP A 112 4.77 2.42 -7.19
C ASP A 112 5.79 3.46 -6.75
N ARG A 113 5.96 3.65 -5.44
CA ARG A 113 6.95 4.57 -4.88
C ARG A 113 8.38 4.13 -5.23
N ASN A 114 8.69 2.83 -5.13
CA ASN A 114 10.01 2.31 -5.48
C ASN A 114 10.32 2.53 -6.96
N ASP A 115 9.32 2.36 -7.82
CA ASP A 115 9.46 2.60 -9.26
C ASP A 115 9.67 4.09 -9.56
N LEU A 116 8.97 4.98 -8.86
CA LEU A 116 9.20 6.42 -8.93
C LEU A 116 10.59 6.82 -8.43
N ASP A 117 11.05 6.25 -7.31
CA ASP A 117 12.38 6.52 -6.77
C ASP A 117 13.47 6.07 -7.77
N ARG A 118 13.29 4.91 -8.42
CA ARG A 118 14.19 4.44 -9.49
C ARG A 118 14.15 5.34 -10.73
N ALA A 119 12.96 5.77 -11.14
CA ALA A 119 12.80 6.68 -12.27
C ALA A 119 13.49 8.04 -11.98
N ARG A 120 13.39 8.52 -10.74
CA ARG A 120 14.07 9.73 -10.29
C ARG A 120 15.59 9.57 -10.33
N GLU A 121 16.13 8.49 -9.77
CA GLU A 121 17.58 8.22 -9.77
C GLU A 121 18.14 8.16 -11.21
N ASN A 122 17.43 7.50 -12.12
CA ASN A 122 17.81 7.47 -13.53
C ASN A 122 17.81 8.87 -14.16
N ALA A 123 16.79 9.68 -13.89
CA ALA A 123 16.70 11.05 -14.41
C ALA A 123 17.81 11.96 -13.86
N GLU A 124 18.15 11.83 -12.56
CA GLU A 124 19.25 12.55 -11.93
C GLU A 124 20.61 12.16 -12.54
N HIS A 125 20.82 10.86 -12.82
CA HIS A 125 22.02 10.38 -13.47
C HIS A 125 22.16 10.93 -14.90
N GLU A 126 21.08 10.88 -15.71
CA GLU A 126 21.10 11.45 -17.05
C GLU A 126 21.31 12.97 -17.04
N LEU A 127 20.70 13.68 -16.09
CA LEU A 127 20.93 15.12 -15.91
C LEU A 127 22.41 15.40 -15.68
N LEU A 128 23.07 14.67 -14.76
CA LEU A 128 24.50 14.83 -14.49
C LEU A 128 25.37 14.61 -15.74
N LEU A 129 25.05 13.60 -16.56
CA LEU A 129 25.74 13.33 -17.81
C LEU A 129 25.58 14.47 -18.82
N THR A 130 24.36 15.01 -18.93
CA THR A 130 24.08 16.14 -19.83
C THR A 130 24.76 17.42 -19.37
N GLU A 131 24.74 17.75 -18.08
CA GLU A 131 25.44 18.91 -17.51
C GLU A 131 26.95 18.83 -17.71
N THR A 132 27.52 17.66 -17.50
CA THR A 132 28.95 17.41 -17.74
C THR A 132 29.30 17.60 -19.22
N SER A 133 28.46 17.08 -20.12
CA SER A 133 28.66 17.21 -21.56
C SER A 133 28.52 18.66 -22.01
N LEU A 134 27.52 19.38 -21.50
CA LEU A 134 27.30 20.81 -21.77
C LEU A 134 28.50 21.64 -21.34
N THR A 135 29.04 21.37 -20.14
CA THR A 135 30.25 22.04 -19.63
C THR A 135 31.42 21.86 -20.59
N ARG A 136 31.71 20.61 -21.00
CA ARG A 136 32.78 20.34 -21.98
C ARG A 136 32.56 21.04 -23.32
N THR A 137 31.33 21.04 -23.84
CA THR A 137 31.03 21.72 -25.12
C THR A 137 31.17 23.22 -25.02
N THR A 138 30.85 23.81 -23.86
CA THR A 138 31.00 25.24 -23.60
C THR A 138 32.48 25.63 -23.52
N GLU A 139 33.29 24.83 -22.82
CA GLU A 139 34.75 25.03 -22.76
C GLU A 139 35.39 24.91 -24.16
N ALA A 140 34.98 23.92 -24.95
CA ALA A 140 35.46 23.76 -26.33
C ALA A 140 35.07 24.92 -27.24
N LEU A 141 33.84 25.45 -27.07
CA LEU A 141 33.38 26.64 -27.79
C LEU A 141 34.23 27.87 -27.43
N GLN A 142 34.43 28.13 -26.13
CA GLN A 142 35.27 29.24 -25.67
C GLN A 142 36.71 29.14 -26.22
N GLN A 143 37.27 27.94 -26.27
CA GLN A 143 38.58 27.71 -26.86
C GLN A 143 38.60 27.97 -28.37
N ALA A 144 37.56 27.56 -29.09
CA ALA A 144 37.44 27.83 -30.53
C ALA A 144 37.29 29.33 -30.82
N GLU A 145 36.47 30.04 -30.04
CA GLU A 145 36.30 31.50 -30.13
C GLU A 145 37.63 32.23 -29.87
N ALA A 146 38.40 31.82 -28.86
CA ALA A 146 39.71 32.39 -28.58
C ALA A 146 40.69 32.20 -29.76
N ARG A 147 40.72 31.00 -30.37
CA ARG A 147 41.55 30.72 -31.55
C ARG A 147 41.15 31.57 -32.76
N VAL A 148 39.85 31.78 -32.98
CA VAL A 148 39.36 32.66 -34.06
C VAL A 148 39.85 34.08 -33.83
N ALA A 149 39.71 34.62 -32.62
CA ALA A 149 40.19 35.96 -32.27
C ALA A 149 41.71 36.11 -32.48
N GLU A 150 42.51 35.10 -32.12
CA GLU A 150 43.95 35.08 -32.38
C GLU A 150 44.30 35.09 -33.88
N LEU A 151 43.57 34.31 -34.69
CA LEU A 151 43.74 34.26 -36.14
C LEU A 151 43.35 35.59 -36.80
N GLU A 152 42.24 36.21 -36.38
CA GLU A 152 41.81 37.52 -36.85
C GLU A 152 42.83 38.61 -36.51
N ALA A 153 43.37 38.61 -35.28
CA ALA A 153 44.42 39.53 -34.88
C ALA A 153 45.70 39.33 -35.71
N SER A 154 46.07 38.07 -35.98
CA SER A 154 47.23 37.73 -36.82
C SER A 154 47.03 38.15 -38.28
N ALA A 155 45.83 38.00 -38.83
CA ALA A 155 45.48 38.44 -40.19
C ALA A 155 45.39 39.96 -40.33
N SER A 156 45.01 40.66 -39.25
CA SER A 156 44.96 42.13 -39.20
C SER A 156 46.34 42.77 -38.94
N GLY A 157 47.36 41.98 -38.64
CA GLY A 157 48.75 42.41 -38.58
C GLY A 157 49.27 42.84 -39.95
N VAL A 158 49.20 44.15 -40.23
CA VAL A 158 49.76 44.91 -41.36
C VAL A 158 50.11 44.07 -42.60
N ALA A 159 49.16 43.96 -43.53
CA ALA A 159 49.50 43.65 -44.92
C ALA A 159 50.57 44.66 -45.38
N PRO A 160 51.71 44.22 -45.97
CA PRO A 160 52.75 45.13 -46.39
C PRO A 160 52.16 46.17 -47.34
N THR A 161 52.34 47.45 -47.02
CA THR A 161 51.80 48.52 -47.85
C THR A 161 52.41 48.43 -49.25
N PRO A 162 51.66 48.77 -50.32
CA PRO A 162 52.19 48.76 -51.68
C PRO A 162 53.50 49.55 -51.80
N ASP A 163 53.63 50.66 -51.08
CA ASP A 163 54.84 51.48 -51.03
C ASP A 163 56.05 50.73 -50.45
N ARG A 164 55.85 49.89 -49.43
CA ARG A 164 56.92 49.08 -48.84
C ARG A 164 57.40 48.00 -49.81
N LEU A 165 56.48 47.39 -50.55
CA LEU A 165 56.81 46.39 -51.57
C LEU A 165 57.53 47.03 -52.77
N VAL A 166 57.12 48.25 -53.15
CA VAL A 166 57.80 49.03 -54.18
C VAL A 166 59.22 49.40 -53.73
N GLN A 167 59.40 49.85 -52.49
CA GLN A 167 60.71 50.16 -51.95
C GLN A 167 61.63 48.93 -51.89
N GLU A 168 61.15 47.78 -51.41
CA GLU A 168 61.93 46.54 -51.39
C GLU A 168 62.34 46.08 -52.79
N ARG A 169 61.45 46.23 -53.78
CA ARG A 169 61.76 45.93 -55.18
C ARG A 169 62.86 46.86 -55.70
N ASP A 170 62.72 48.16 -55.47
CA ASP A 170 63.66 49.16 -55.98
C ASP A 170 65.04 49.00 -55.31
N ASP A 171 65.09 48.68 -54.01
CA ASP A 171 66.32 48.36 -53.28
C ASP A 171 66.97 47.09 -53.83
N ALA A 172 66.19 46.05 -54.12
CA ALA A 172 66.69 44.81 -54.73
C ALA A 172 67.22 45.04 -56.15
N GLN A 173 66.54 45.88 -56.95
CA GLN A 173 67.00 46.26 -58.29
C GLN A 173 68.29 47.09 -58.23
N ALA A 174 68.40 48.03 -57.29
CA ALA A 174 69.61 48.82 -57.08
C ALA A 174 70.79 47.94 -56.62
N ALA A 175 70.53 46.96 -55.73
CA ALA A 175 71.54 45.99 -55.32
C ALA A 175 71.99 45.10 -56.48
N SER A 176 71.06 44.65 -57.33
CA SER A 176 71.37 43.86 -58.53
C SER A 176 72.20 44.67 -59.54
N ALA A 177 71.80 45.91 -59.85
CA ALA A 177 72.54 46.79 -60.75
C ALA A 177 73.95 47.10 -60.21
N SER A 178 74.08 47.27 -58.89
CA SER A 178 75.38 47.47 -58.24
C SER A 178 76.27 46.22 -58.30
N ALA A 179 75.68 45.02 -58.18
CA ALA A 179 76.39 43.76 -58.33
C ALA A 179 76.85 43.55 -59.78
N GLU A 180 75.99 43.82 -60.76
CA GLU A 180 76.34 43.75 -62.19
C GLU A 180 77.43 44.77 -62.57
N ALA A 181 77.34 46.01 -62.08
CA ALA A 181 78.37 47.02 -62.29
C ALA A 181 79.73 46.60 -61.70
N ARG A 182 79.72 45.90 -60.55
CA ARG A 182 80.94 45.34 -59.94
C ARG A 182 81.50 44.16 -60.74
N MET A 183 80.65 43.35 -61.36
CA MET A 183 81.08 42.22 -62.20
C MET A 183 81.60 42.65 -63.57
N ASN A 184 81.12 43.77 -64.11
CA ASN A 184 81.56 44.30 -65.41
C ASN A 184 82.79 45.24 -65.32
N ALA A 185 83.31 45.49 -64.10
CA ALA A 185 84.48 46.34 -63.85
C ALA A 185 85.80 45.57 -63.65
N THR A 186 85.81 44.27 -63.97
CA THR A 186 86.97 43.37 -64.01
C THR A 186 87.17 42.82 -65.41
#